data_AF-A0A2K3IXA0-F1
#
_entry.id   AF-A0A2K3IXA0-F1
#
_cell.length_a   1.000
_cell.length_b   1.000
_cell.length_c   1.000
_cell.angle_alpha   90.00
_cell.angle_beta   90.00
_cell.angle_gamma   90.00
#
_symmetry.space_group_name_H-M   'P 1'
#
loop_
_entity.id
_entity.type
_entity.pdbx_description
1 polymer ?
#
loop_
_entity_poly.entity_id
_entity_poly.type
_entity_poly.pdbx_seq_one_letter_code
_entity_poly.pdbx_strand_id
1 'polypeptide(L)'
;EKEIFPQIIKDTGRFYGFKFEGYWMDIGRISSYINIHKFLLNRKKMKFFKGDNCIIKGDLFESCIGNNVIVGKDAKIESSIIYDNVLINEGVILKNCVVGENCKVGKGSNISSCVLGDNENLDEKSILKDEIIWTKPKPEGYPDKQVGNIIKK
;
A
#
# COMPACT_ATOMS: atom_id res chain seq x y z
N GLU A 1 -15.14 -2.45 22.08
CA GLU A 1 -14.69 -3.76 22.61
C GLU A 1 -14.47 -3.78 24.12
N LYS A 2 -13.69 -2.84 24.68
CA LYS A 2 -13.36 -2.85 26.13
C LYS A 2 -14.52 -2.54 27.08
N GLU A 3 -15.61 -1.95 26.59
CA GLU A 3 -16.76 -1.56 27.42
C GLU A 3 -17.98 -2.46 27.17
N ILE A 4 -18.35 -2.62 25.90
CA ILE A 4 -19.54 -3.37 25.50
C ILE A 4 -19.44 -4.88 25.80
N PHE A 5 -18.33 -5.54 25.47
CA PHE A 5 -18.24 -6.99 25.68
C PHE A 5 -18.22 -7.39 27.16
N PRO A 6 -17.47 -6.72 28.05
CA PRO A 6 -17.57 -6.98 29.49
C PRO A 6 -18.97 -6.73 30.05
N GLN A 7 -19.69 -5.71 29.56
CA GLN A 7 -21.05 -5.42 30.02
C GLN A 7 -22.05 -6.51 29.61
N ILE A 8 -21.99 -7.00 28.36
CA ILE A 8 -22.83 -8.11 27.89
C ILE A 8 -22.60 -9.39 28.73
N ILE A 9 -21.35 -9.68 29.09
CA ILE A 9 -21.01 -10.82 29.95
C ILE A 9 -21.67 -10.67 31.32
N LYS A 10 -21.59 -9.49 31.94
CA LYS A 10 -22.20 -9.21 33.25
C LYS A 10 -23.72 -9.32 33.21
N ASP A 11 -24.36 -8.75 32.20
CA ASP A 11 -25.82 -8.62 32.15
C ASP A 11 -26.51 -9.92 31.73
N THR A 12 -25.86 -10.73 30.88
CA THR A 12 -26.51 -11.90 30.25
C THR A 12 -25.91 -13.24 30.67
N GLY A 13 -24.66 -13.25 31.15
CA GLY A 13 -23.91 -14.49 31.40
C GLY A 13 -23.64 -15.34 30.15
N ARG A 14 -23.92 -14.83 28.95
CA ARG A 14 -23.85 -15.57 27.68
C ARG A 14 -22.84 -14.92 26.75
N PHE A 15 -21.69 -15.57 26.61
CA PHE A 15 -20.63 -15.14 25.70
C PHE A 15 -20.02 -16.36 25.03
N TYR A 16 -20.17 -16.44 23.71
CA TYR A 16 -19.77 -17.61 22.93
C TYR A 16 -18.69 -17.21 21.93
N GLY A 17 -17.68 -18.06 21.79
CA GLY A 17 -16.65 -17.92 20.76
C GLY A 17 -16.93 -18.87 19.60
N PHE A 18 -16.51 -18.46 18.40
CA PHE A 18 -16.44 -19.33 17.24
C PHE A 18 -14.96 -19.62 16.92
N LYS A 19 -14.60 -20.90 16.80
CA LYS A 19 -13.25 -21.27 16.37
C LYS A 19 -13.17 -21.09 14.85
N PHE A 20 -12.41 -20.08 14.43
CA PHE A 20 -12.08 -19.89 13.03
C PHE A 20 -10.89 -20.78 12.64
N GLU A 21 -11.03 -21.50 11.53
CA GLU A 21 -9.95 -22.26 10.90
C GLU A 21 -9.63 -21.65 9.54
N GLY A 22 -8.53 -20.91 9.48
CA GLY A 22 -8.09 -20.20 8.28
C GLY A 22 -7.00 -19.20 8.60
N TYR A 23 -6.57 -18.44 7.59
CA TYR A 23 -5.60 -17.38 7.78
C TYR A 23 -6.29 -16.11 8.27
N TRP A 24 -5.80 -15.58 9.38
CA TRP A 24 -6.18 -14.27 9.89
C TRP A 24 -4.92 -13.42 9.98
N MET A 25 -4.97 -12.19 9.47
CA MET A 25 -3.85 -11.26 9.52
C MET A 25 -4.36 -9.84 9.79
N ASP A 26 -3.72 -9.17 10.73
CA ASP A 26 -3.93 -7.75 10.99
C ASP A 26 -3.17 -6.91 9.93
N ILE A 27 -3.93 -6.24 9.07
CA ILE A 27 -3.44 -5.38 7.99
C ILE A 27 -3.41 -3.89 8.37
N GLY A 28 -3.47 -3.55 9.66
CA GLY A 28 -3.45 -2.16 10.13
C GLY A 28 -2.12 -1.41 9.92
N ARG A 29 -1.08 -2.08 9.43
CA ARG A 29 0.22 -1.48 9.08
C ARG A 29 0.54 -1.75 7.62
N ILE A 30 1.16 -0.78 6.96
CA ILE A 30 1.61 -0.90 5.57
C ILE A 30 2.55 -2.09 5.38
N SER A 31 3.46 -2.34 6.34
CA SER A 31 4.34 -3.51 6.29
C SER A 31 3.57 -4.83 6.31
N SER A 32 2.51 -4.95 7.14
CA SER A 32 1.63 -6.12 7.13
C SER A 32 0.92 -6.27 5.79
N TYR A 33 0.45 -5.17 5.20
CA TYR A 33 -0.21 -5.15 3.90
C TYR A 33 0.72 -5.60 2.75
N ILE A 34 1.99 -5.18 2.77
CA ILE A 34 3.00 -5.66 1.82
C ILE A 34 3.32 -7.14 2.07
N ASN A 35 3.50 -7.53 3.33
CA ASN A 35 3.84 -8.91 3.69
C ASN A 35 2.77 -9.92 3.26
N ILE A 36 1.47 -9.58 3.37
CA ILE A 36 0.42 -10.48 2.88
C ILE A 36 0.48 -10.64 1.36
N HIS A 37 0.77 -9.58 0.61
CA HIS A 37 0.94 -9.67 -0.84
C HIS A 37 2.12 -10.55 -1.23
N LYS A 38 3.27 -10.38 -0.55
CA LYS A 38 4.44 -11.25 -0.72
C LYS A 38 4.12 -12.71 -0.42
N PHE A 39 3.41 -12.96 0.68
CA PHE A 39 2.96 -14.30 1.05
C PHE A 39 2.06 -14.92 -0.02
N LEU A 40 1.10 -14.17 -0.55
CA LEU A 40 0.20 -14.63 -1.61
C LEU A 40 0.95 -14.90 -2.92
N LEU A 41 1.87 -14.02 -3.33
CA LEU A 41 2.74 -14.22 -4.49
C LEU A 41 3.56 -15.51 -4.34
N ASN A 42 4.18 -15.71 -3.18
CA ASN A 42 4.96 -16.90 -2.90
C ASN A 42 4.11 -18.18 -2.97
N ARG A 43 2.92 -18.20 -2.37
CA ARG A 43 1.98 -19.33 -2.46
C ARG A 43 1.56 -19.64 -3.88
N LYS A 44 1.41 -18.61 -4.72
CA LYS A 44 1.10 -18.74 -6.14
C LYS A 44 2.34 -19.04 -6.99
N LYS A 45 3.54 -19.10 -6.38
CA LYS A 45 4.84 -19.26 -7.05
C LYS A 45 5.10 -18.18 -8.11
N MET A 46 4.64 -16.96 -7.85
CA MET A 46 4.80 -15.81 -8.72
C MET A 46 5.87 -14.86 -8.17
N LYS A 47 6.72 -14.31 -9.06
CA LYS A 47 7.70 -13.27 -8.68
C LYS A 47 7.05 -11.91 -8.48
N PHE A 48 6.04 -11.59 -9.28
CA PHE A 48 5.24 -10.39 -9.21
C PHE A 48 3.87 -10.67 -9.84
N PHE A 49 2.90 -9.79 -9.57
CA PHE A 49 1.60 -9.78 -10.25
C PHE A 49 1.47 -8.49 -11.07
N LYS A 50 0.86 -8.57 -12.25
CA LYS A 50 0.50 -7.40 -13.06
C LYS A 50 -0.93 -7.47 -13.54
N GLY A 51 -1.60 -6.32 -13.57
CA GLY A 51 -2.86 -6.13 -14.25
C GLY A 51 -2.72 -6.06 -15.77
N ASP A 52 -3.78 -5.56 -16.39
CA ASP A 52 -3.93 -5.43 -17.83
C ASP A 52 -3.34 -4.11 -18.34
N ASN A 53 -2.99 -4.09 -19.64
CA ASN A 53 -2.50 -2.90 -20.36
C ASN A 53 -1.22 -2.25 -19.77
N CYS A 54 -0.40 -3.00 -19.03
CA CYS A 54 0.84 -2.48 -18.47
C CYS A 54 1.99 -2.49 -19.49
N ILE A 55 2.82 -1.46 -19.46
CA ILE A 55 4.08 -1.38 -20.22
C ILE A 55 5.23 -1.45 -19.22
N ILE A 56 5.97 -2.56 -19.22
CA ILE A 56 7.03 -2.82 -18.25
C ILE A 56 8.39 -2.87 -18.94
N LYS A 57 9.21 -1.84 -18.73
CA LYS A 57 10.59 -1.74 -19.24
C LYS A 57 11.65 -1.86 -18.14
N GLY A 58 11.24 -2.02 -16.89
CA GLY A 58 12.11 -2.20 -15.72
C GLY A 58 11.90 -3.54 -15.02
N ASP A 59 12.48 -3.69 -13.84
CA ASP A 59 12.46 -4.91 -13.04
C ASP A 59 11.40 -4.85 -11.93
N LEU A 60 10.67 -5.95 -11.74
CA LEU A 60 9.74 -6.14 -10.63
C LEU A 60 10.08 -7.39 -9.83
N PHE A 61 10.09 -7.25 -8.50
CA PHE A 61 10.31 -8.34 -7.57
C PHE A 61 9.40 -8.22 -6.35
N GLU A 62 8.71 -9.30 -6.01
CA GLU A 62 7.79 -9.40 -4.87
C GLU A 62 6.75 -8.28 -4.82
N SER A 63 6.31 -7.82 -6.00
CA SER A 63 5.48 -6.63 -6.16
C SER A 63 4.17 -6.95 -6.89
N CYS A 64 3.15 -6.15 -6.64
CA CYS A 64 1.88 -6.21 -7.35
C CYS A 64 1.63 -4.87 -8.02
N ILE A 65 1.31 -4.90 -9.32
CA ILE A 65 0.94 -3.70 -10.07
C ILE A 65 -0.46 -3.84 -10.65
N GLY A 66 -1.23 -2.75 -10.59
CA GLY A 66 -2.57 -2.63 -11.13
C GLY A 66 -2.60 -2.52 -12.67
N ASN A 67 -3.71 -2.04 -13.20
CA ASN A 67 -3.95 -1.87 -14.62
C ASN A 67 -3.35 -0.56 -15.15
N ASN A 68 -3.05 -0.53 -16.44
CA ASN A 68 -2.57 0.67 -17.16
C ASN A 68 -1.30 1.29 -16.53
N VAL A 69 -0.49 0.48 -15.84
CA VAL A 69 0.75 0.93 -15.20
C VAL A 69 1.89 0.96 -16.22
N ILE A 70 2.64 2.05 -16.24
CA ILE A 70 3.84 2.20 -17.07
C ILE A 70 5.06 2.22 -16.16
N VAL A 71 5.98 1.27 -16.36
CA VAL A 71 7.27 1.20 -15.68
C VAL A 71 8.37 1.49 -16.68
N GLY A 72 9.09 2.58 -16.44
CA GLY A 72 10.20 3.06 -17.26
C GLY A 72 11.41 2.13 -17.26
N LYS A 73 12.32 2.37 -18.21
CA LYS A 73 13.56 1.61 -18.32
C LYS A 73 14.41 1.77 -17.06
N ASP A 74 15.15 0.74 -16.68
CA ASP A 74 16.09 0.74 -15.54
C ASP A 74 15.43 1.02 -14.17
N ALA A 75 14.09 1.09 -14.11
CA ALA A 75 13.36 1.19 -12.87
C ALA A 75 13.38 -0.17 -12.14
N LYS A 76 13.44 -0.13 -10.81
CA LYS A 76 13.48 -1.30 -9.94
C LYS A 76 12.38 -1.17 -8.89
N ILE A 77 11.42 -2.08 -8.91
CA ILE A 77 10.29 -2.11 -7.97
C ILE A 77 10.37 -3.38 -7.14
N GLU A 78 10.60 -3.22 -5.84
CA GLU A 78 10.81 -4.32 -4.89
C GLU A 78 9.79 -4.25 -3.75
N SER A 79 9.13 -5.38 -3.45
CA SER A 79 8.21 -5.50 -2.30
C SER A 79 7.18 -4.35 -2.24
N SER A 80 6.65 -3.93 -3.39
CA SER A 80 5.80 -2.73 -3.49
C SER A 80 4.46 -3.04 -4.14
N ILE A 81 3.45 -2.23 -3.82
CA ILE A 81 2.09 -2.34 -4.34
C ILE A 81 1.79 -1.05 -5.09
N ILE A 82 1.51 -1.15 -6.39
CA ILE A 82 1.25 -0.03 -7.28
C ILE A 82 -0.17 -0.16 -7.81
N TYR A 83 -1.01 0.83 -7.58
CA TYR A 83 -2.39 0.86 -8.06
C TYR A 83 -2.48 1.28 -9.53
N ASP A 84 -3.71 1.43 -10.03
CA ASP A 84 -4.01 1.64 -11.44
C ASP A 84 -3.53 3.01 -11.94
N ASN A 85 -3.25 3.08 -13.25
CA ASN A 85 -2.90 4.29 -13.98
C ASN A 85 -1.63 5.02 -13.45
N VAL A 86 -0.71 4.29 -12.83
CA VAL A 86 0.54 4.86 -12.30
C VAL A 86 1.63 4.91 -13.36
N LEU A 87 2.32 6.05 -13.44
CA LEU A 87 3.52 6.23 -14.25
C LEU A 87 4.78 6.24 -13.36
N ILE A 88 5.57 5.17 -13.45
CA ILE A 88 6.91 5.07 -12.84
C ILE A 88 7.94 5.39 -13.92
N ASN A 89 8.65 6.52 -13.80
CA ASN A 89 9.63 6.93 -14.82
C ASN A 89 10.93 6.11 -14.79
N GLU A 90 11.79 6.37 -15.77
CA GLU A 90 13.09 5.72 -15.92
C GLU A 90 13.96 5.84 -14.66
N GLY A 91 14.71 4.78 -14.34
CA GLY A 91 15.69 4.74 -13.26
C GLY A 91 15.11 4.91 -11.85
N VAL A 92 13.79 4.85 -11.68
CA VAL A 92 13.15 4.92 -10.36
C VAL A 92 13.43 3.66 -9.56
N ILE A 93 13.75 3.82 -8.28
CA ILE A 93 13.85 2.73 -7.31
C ILE A 93 12.70 2.87 -6.32
N LEU A 94 11.82 1.88 -6.27
CA LEU A 94 10.77 1.75 -5.26
C LEU A 94 11.04 0.52 -4.41
N LYS A 95 11.06 0.69 -3.09
CA LYS A 95 11.21 -0.43 -2.14
C LYS A 95 10.21 -0.32 -1.00
N ASN A 96 9.47 -1.39 -0.72
CA ASN A 96 8.49 -1.41 0.38
C ASN A 96 7.45 -0.27 0.32
N CYS A 97 7.01 0.10 -0.88
CA CYS A 97 6.12 1.24 -1.07
C CYS A 97 4.69 0.81 -1.40
N VAL A 98 3.72 1.67 -1.07
CA VAL A 98 2.37 1.61 -1.63
C VAL A 98 2.14 2.90 -2.43
N VAL A 99 1.81 2.78 -3.71
CA VAL A 99 1.59 3.92 -4.59
C VAL A 99 0.14 3.89 -5.08
N GLY A 100 -0.65 4.86 -4.63
CA GLY A 100 -2.06 5.03 -4.98
C GLY A 100 -2.30 5.31 -6.47
N GLU A 101 -3.56 5.38 -6.84
CA GLU A 101 -3.99 5.50 -8.24
C GLU A 101 -3.54 6.82 -8.87
N ASN A 102 -3.37 6.83 -10.19
CA ASN A 102 -3.09 8.03 -10.99
C ASN A 102 -1.83 8.80 -10.55
N CYS A 103 -0.88 8.13 -9.87
CA CYS A 103 0.35 8.76 -9.44
C CYS A 103 1.40 8.84 -10.55
N LYS A 104 2.32 9.78 -10.42
CA LYS A 104 3.54 9.85 -11.23
C LYS A 104 4.76 9.92 -10.32
N VAL A 105 5.72 9.02 -10.53
CA VAL A 105 7.02 9.06 -9.85
C VAL A 105 8.07 9.54 -10.83
N GLY A 106 8.66 10.71 -10.57
CA GLY A 106 9.65 11.37 -11.43
C GLY A 106 10.92 10.56 -11.65
N LYS A 107 11.59 10.79 -12.79
CA LYS A 107 12.79 10.06 -13.23
C LYS A 107 13.89 10.03 -12.16
N GLY A 108 14.52 8.87 -11.97
CA GLY A 108 15.67 8.70 -11.06
C GLY A 108 15.34 8.85 -9.57
N SER A 109 14.07 8.83 -9.18
CA SER A 109 13.67 8.92 -7.77
C SER A 109 13.99 7.64 -7.01
N ASN A 110 14.34 7.75 -5.72
CA ASN A 110 14.59 6.62 -4.82
C ASN A 110 13.68 6.73 -3.60
N ILE A 111 12.66 5.88 -3.56
CA ILE A 111 11.59 5.94 -2.58
C ILE A 111 11.56 4.62 -1.81
N SER A 112 11.59 4.71 -0.48
CA SER A 112 11.63 3.53 0.39
C SER A 112 10.66 3.61 1.56
N SER A 113 9.93 2.54 1.84
CA SER A 113 8.98 2.47 2.97
C SER A 113 7.95 3.61 2.98
N CYS A 114 7.54 4.11 1.81
CA CYS A 114 6.63 5.24 1.69
C CYS A 114 5.23 4.83 1.24
N VAL A 115 4.26 5.68 1.51
CA VAL A 115 2.92 5.61 0.92
C VAL A 115 2.63 6.89 0.17
N LEU A 116 2.25 6.75 -1.10
CA LEU A 116 1.71 7.84 -1.90
C LEU A 116 0.20 7.64 -1.97
N GLY A 117 -0.55 8.66 -1.56
CA GLY A 117 -1.98 8.75 -1.80
C GLY A 117 -2.32 8.83 -3.29
N ASP A 118 -3.61 8.78 -3.61
CA ASP A 118 -4.04 8.88 -4.99
C ASP A 118 -3.71 10.27 -5.57
N ASN A 119 -3.38 10.30 -6.86
CA ASN A 119 -3.09 11.50 -7.64
C ASN A 119 -1.85 12.28 -7.16
N GLU A 120 -0.89 11.63 -6.49
CA GLU A 120 0.38 12.27 -6.13
C GLU A 120 1.35 12.33 -7.31
N ASN A 121 2.06 13.44 -7.44
CA ASN A 121 3.12 13.62 -8.41
C ASN A 121 4.42 13.94 -7.68
N LEU A 122 5.40 13.05 -7.80
CA LEU A 122 6.76 13.30 -7.29
C LEU A 122 7.64 13.87 -8.39
N ASP A 123 8.44 14.86 -8.00
CA ASP A 123 9.46 15.46 -8.85
C ASP A 123 10.56 14.45 -9.19
N GLU A 124 11.33 14.76 -10.24
CA GLU A 124 12.49 13.94 -10.60
C GLU A 124 13.53 13.93 -9.48
N LYS A 125 14.22 12.79 -9.34
CA LYS A 125 15.30 12.57 -8.35
C LYS A 125 14.85 12.79 -6.90
N SER A 126 13.56 12.62 -6.61
CA SER A 126 13.03 12.64 -5.24
C SER A 126 13.65 11.51 -4.42
N ILE A 127 14.08 11.80 -3.19
CA ILE A 127 14.61 10.81 -2.25
C ILE A 127 13.75 10.85 -1.01
N LEU A 128 12.93 9.82 -0.80
CA LEU A 128 11.98 9.77 0.31
C LEU A 128 12.11 8.45 1.08
N LYS A 129 11.93 8.53 2.39
CA LYS A 129 12.04 7.38 3.27
C LYS A 129 11.13 7.48 4.48
N ASP A 130 10.34 6.43 4.72
CA ASP A 130 9.44 6.31 5.88
C ASP A 130 8.39 7.44 5.96
N GLU A 131 7.88 7.87 4.80
CA GLU A 131 6.92 8.98 4.67
C GLU A 131 5.56 8.55 4.13
N ILE A 132 4.50 9.28 4.51
CA ILE A 132 3.17 9.17 3.91
C ILE A 132 2.87 10.52 3.23
N ILE A 133 2.64 10.47 1.93
CA ILE A 133 2.44 11.64 1.08
C ILE A 133 0.97 11.72 0.70
N TRP A 134 0.35 12.83 1.07
CA TRP A 134 -1.03 13.14 0.72
C TRP A 134 -1.21 14.65 0.71
N THR A 135 -1.35 15.20 -0.48
CA THR A 135 -1.49 16.63 -0.70
C THR A 135 -2.95 17.08 -0.73
N LYS A 136 -3.89 16.13 -0.57
CA LYS A 136 -5.32 16.37 -0.79
C LYS A 136 -5.97 16.82 0.51
N PRO A 137 -6.96 17.72 0.46
CA PRO A 137 -7.66 18.13 1.66
C PRO A 137 -8.39 16.93 2.27
N LYS A 138 -8.48 16.93 3.60
CA LYS A 138 -9.37 16.02 4.30
C LYS A 138 -10.81 16.26 3.83
N PRO A 139 -11.57 15.22 3.42
CA PRO A 139 -12.97 15.39 3.02
C PRO A 139 -13.80 16.05 4.11
N GLU A 140 -14.79 16.84 3.70
CA GLU A 140 -15.70 17.49 4.64
C GLU A 140 -16.47 16.43 5.46
N GLY A 141 -16.56 16.63 6.78
CA GLY A 141 -17.23 15.69 7.70
C GLY A 141 -16.40 14.48 8.12
N TYR A 142 -15.16 14.32 7.65
CA TYR A 142 -14.33 13.18 8.03
C TYR A 142 -13.86 13.27 9.50
N PRO A 143 -13.95 12.21 10.33
CA PRO A 143 -13.66 12.29 11.76
C PRO A 143 -12.22 12.69 12.08
N ASP A 144 -12.04 13.54 13.08
CA ASP A 144 -10.71 13.82 13.63
C ASP A 144 -10.14 12.60 14.35
N LYS A 145 -8.84 12.36 14.15
CA LYS A 145 -8.05 11.28 14.80
C LYS A 145 -8.41 9.83 14.41
N GLN A 146 -9.16 9.61 13.32
CA GLN A 146 -9.25 8.29 12.69
C GLN A 146 -7.99 7.93 11.88
N VAL A 147 -7.72 6.63 11.73
CA VAL A 147 -6.62 6.07 10.92
C VAL A 147 -6.74 6.61 9.49
N GLY A 148 -5.67 7.23 8.97
CA GLY A 148 -5.66 7.93 7.68
C GLY A 148 -5.48 9.45 7.76
N ASN A 149 -5.58 10.05 8.95
CA ASN A 149 -5.16 11.44 9.13
C ASN A 149 -3.62 11.51 9.04
N ILE A 150 -3.10 12.12 7.97
CA ILE A 150 -1.67 12.36 7.83
C ILE A 150 -1.30 13.51 8.74
N ILE A 151 -0.69 13.14 9.86
CA ILE A 151 -0.13 14.07 10.83
C ILE A 151 1.27 14.39 10.35
N LYS A 152 1.39 15.40 9.50
CA LYS A 152 2.42 16.45 9.58
C LYS A 152 2.15 17.54 8.54
N LYS A 153 2.03 18.76 9.04
CA LYS A 153 2.21 20.01 8.28
C LYS A 153 3.70 20.25 8.08
#